data_AF-A0A6P0WZT4-F1
#
_entry.id   AF-A0A6P0WZT4-F1
#
_cell.length_a   1.000
_cell.length_b   1.000
_cell.length_c   1.000
_cell.angle_alpha   90.00
_cell.angle_beta   90.00
_cell.angle_gamma   90.00
#
_symmetry.space_group_name_H-M   'P 1'
#
loop_
_entity.id
_entity.type
_entity.pdbx_description
1 polymer ?
#
loop_
_entity_poly.entity_id
_entity_poly.type
_entity_poly.pdbx_seq_one_letter_code
_entity_poly.pdbx_strand_id
1 'polypeptide(L)'
;MVAEQMKIPPMTDRALPPVLVLLSDGQPTDDFQQGLSKLMAQPWGKKAVRIAIAIGQDADESVLQDYIGHPEIKPLLANNPEMLTRYIKWASTVVLKAASSPAGRAAATSGGNVPIAVPSVTEASSDSSVW
;
A
#
# COMPACT_ATOMS: atom_id res chain seq x y z
N MET A 1 5.08 -17.02 -4.53
CA MET A 1 5.28 -15.74 -3.79
C MET A 1 4.87 -14.55 -4.65
N VAL A 2 4.42 -13.43 -4.07
CA VAL A 2 3.98 -12.22 -4.82
C VAL A 2 5.06 -11.72 -5.81
N ALA A 3 6.34 -11.84 -5.43
CA ALA A 3 7.47 -11.49 -6.30
C ALA A 3 7.48 -12.25 -7.65
N GLU A 4 6.91 -13.46 -7.71
CA GLU A 4 6.87 -14.24 -8.97
C GLU A 4 5.84 -13.67 -9.95
N GLN A 5 4.76 -13.06 -9.44
CA GLN A 5 3.74 -12.40 -10.26
C GLN A 5 4.24 -11.07 -10.85
N MET A 6 5.37 -10.55 -10.35
CA MET A 6 6.00 -9.30 -10.79
C MET A 6 7.08 -9.52 -11.86
N LYS A 7 7.27 -10.76 -12.33
CA LYS A 7 8.21 -11.10 -13.40
C LYS A 7 7.65 -10.72 -14.78
N ILE A 8 8.55 -10.32 -15.67
CA ILE A 8 8.29 -10.16 -17.11
C ILE A 8 8.71 -11.49 -17.77
N PRO A 9 7.85 -12.26 -18.46
CA PRO A 9 6.39 -12.19 -18.62
C PRO A 9 5.65 -12.94 -17.48
N PRO A 10 4.42 -12.56 -17.08
CA PRO A 10 3.31 -12.11 -17.93
C PRO A 10 3.08 -10.59 -18.10
N MET A 11 3.83 -9.70 -17.44
CA MET A 11 3.68 -8.24 -17.63
C MET A 11 4.63 -7.71 -18.71
N THR A 12 4.13 -6.96 -19.70
CA THR A 12 4.96 -6.30 -20.74
C THR A 12 5.57 -5.00 -20.22
N ASP A 13 6.63 -4.49 -20.83
CA ASP A 13 7.35 -3.26 -20.40
C ASP A 13 6.49 -1.98 -20.44
N ARG A 14 5.30 -2.04 -21.04
CA ARG A 14 4.32 -0.93 -21.14
C ARG A 14 3.11 -1.08 -20.22
N ALA A 15 3.13 -1.99 -19.24
CA ALA A 15 2.03 -2.12 -18.29
C ALA A 15 1.94 -0.90 -17.35
N LEU A 16 0.76 -0.69 -16.76
CA LEU A 16 0.62 0.30 -15.68
C LEU A 16 1.23 -0.27 -14.39
N PRO A 17 1.82 0.58 -13.53
CA PRO A 17 2.32 0.14 -12.24
C PRO A 17 1.25 -0.58 -11.41
N PRO A 18 1.55 -1.76 -10.84
CA PRO A 18 0.58 -2.49 -10.02
C PRO A 18 0.38 -1.79 -8.67
N VAL A 19 -0.82 -1.95 -8.12
CA VAL A 19 -1.14 -1.54 -6.75
C VAL A 19 -1.08 -2.76 -5.84
N LEU A 20 -0.29 -2.68 -4.78
CA LEU A 20 -0.15 -3.72 -3.77
C LEU A 20 -0.68 -3.18 -2.43
N VAL A 21 -1.65 -3.89 -1.87
CA VAL A 21 -2.24 -3.57 -0.57
C VAL A 21 -1.97 -4.73 0.38
N LEU A 22 -1.21 -4.45 1.45
CA LEU A 22 -0.93 -5.41 2.52
C LEU A 22 -1.89 -5.16 3.67
N LEU A 23 -2.58 -6.21 4.12
CA LEU A 23 -3.43 -6.18 5.31
C LEU A 23 -2.80 -7.08 6.35
N SER A 24 -2.67 -6.59 7.59
CA SER A 24 -2.12 -7.38 8.69
C SER A 24 -2.79 -6.99 10.01
N ASP A 25 -3.09 -7.98 10.83
CA ASP A 25 -3.64 -7.89 12.18
C ASP A 25 -2.61 -8.24 13.27
N GLY A 26 -1.33 -8.41 12.91
CA GLY A 26 -0.32 -8.92 13.84
C GLY A 26 1.12 -8.74 13.35
N GLN A 27 2.04 -9.43 14.03
CA GLN A 27 3.47 -9.42 13.72
C GLN A 27 3.84 -10.47 12.66
N PRO A 28 4.91 -10.25 11.87
CA PRO A 28 5.42 -11.27 10.96
C PRO A 28 5.88 -12.50 11.74
N THR A 29 5.53 -13.69 11.25
CA THR A 29 5.93 -14.97 11.84
C THR A 29 7.14 -15.60 11.12
N ASP A 30 7.58 -14.99 10.03
CA ASP A 30 8.66 -15.43 9.16
C ASP A 30 9.65 -14.30 8.79
N ASP A 31 10.65 -14.62 7.98
CA ASP A 31 11.60 -13.65 7.44
C ASP A 31 10.98 -12.82 6.31
N PHE A 32 10.13 -11.87 6.69
CA PHE A 32 9.47 -10.97 5.75
C PHE A 32 10.46 -10.10 4.96
N GLN A 33 11.61 -9.78 5.55
CA GLN A 33 12.66 -8.95 4.92
C GLN A 33 13.20 -9.63 3.67
N GLN A 34 13.40 -10.95 3.70
CA GLN A 34 13.79 -11.69 2.52
C GLN A 34 12.71 -11.65 1.42
N GLY A 35 11.43 -11.75 1.79
CA GLY A 35 10.31 -11.63 0.86
C GLY A 35 10.22 -10.24 0.22
N LEU A 36 10.36 -9.19 1.03
CA LEU A 36 10.37 -7.80 0.60
C LEU A 36 11.54 -7.52 -0.34
N SER A 37 12.74 -8.00 0.00
CA SER A 37 13.92 -7.88 -0.86
C SER A 37 13.72 -8.54 -2.23
N LYS A 38 13.14 -9.74 -2.27
CA LYS A 38 12.78 -10.43 -3.53
C LYS A 38 11.76 -9.66 -4.36
N LEU A 39 10.77 -9.02 -3.71
CA LEU A 39 9.79 -8.17 -4.38
C LEU A 39 10.47 -6.92 -4.97
N MET A 40 11.30 -6.26 -4.19
CA MET A 40 12.05 -5.06 -4.61
C MET A 40 13.13 -5.36 -5.65
N ALA A 41 13.56 -6.62 -5.80
CA ALA A 41 14.43 -7.03 -6.90
C ALA A 41 13.72 -7.00 -8.27
N GLN A 42 12.38 -7.08 -8.31
CA GLN A 42 11.62 -7.08 -9.56
C GLN A 42 11.37 -5.64 -10.07
N PRO A 43 11.46 -5.39 -11.39
CA PRO A 43 11.19 -4.07 -11.97
C PRO A 43 9.81 -3.52 -11.61
N TRP A 44 8.79 -4.39 -11.62
CA TRP A 44 7.42 -4.01 -11.24
C TRP A 44 7.25 -3.84 -9.73
N GLY A 45 7.97 -4.59 -8.91
CA GLY A 45 7.94 -4.41 -7.46
C GLY A 45 8.49 -3.04 -7.02
N LYS A 46 9.52 -2.54 -7.71
CA LYS A 46 10.03 -1.17 -7.48
C LYS A 46 9.06 -0.08 -7.91
N LYS A 47 8.33 -0.30 -9.02
CA LYS A 47 7.36 0.66 -9.57
C LYS A 47 6.00 0.57 -8.89
N ALA A 48 5.73 -0.51 -8.14
CA ALA A 48 4.45 -0.76 -7.53
C ALA A 48 4.11 0.31 -6.48
N VAL A 49 2.85 0.74 -6.48
CA VAL A 49 2.29 1.54 -5.40
C VAL A 49 1.98 0.58 -4.24
N ARG A 50 2.69 0.74 -3.12
CA ARG A 50 2.58 -0.14 -1.95
C ARG A 50 1.87 0.59 -0.82
N ILE A 51 0.83 -0.02 -0.27
CA ILE A 51 0.03 0.50 0.84
C ILE A 51 -0.16 -0.60 1.86
N ALA A 52 -0.18 -0.22 3.14
CA ALA A 52 -0.47 -1.12 4.23
C ALA A 52 -1.71 -0.66 5.02
N ILE A 53 -2.52 -1.62 5.46
CA ILE A 53 -3.62 -1.44 6.40
C ILE A 53 -3.34 -2.32 7.61
N ALA A 54 -3.10 -1.68 8.75
CA ALA A 54 -3.00 -2.30 10.07
C ALA A 54 -4.42 -2.55 10.61
N ILE A 55 -4.70 -3.76 11.06
CA ILE A 55 -5.99 -4.15 11.64
C ILE A 55 -5.80 -4.30 13.15
N GLY A 56 -6.58 -3.57 13.94
CA GLY A 56 -6.46 -3.59 15.40
C GLY A 56 -5.13 -3.00 15.91
N GLN A 57 -4.75 -3.39 17.13
CA GLN A 57 -3.60 -2.83 17.86
C GLN A 57 -2.36 -3.74 17.84
N ASP A 58 -2.51 -4.99 17.43
CA ASP A 58 -1.42 -6.00 17.47
C ASP A 58 -0.53 -5.96 16.21
N ALA A 59 -0.93 -5.21 15.19
CA ALA A 59 -0.18 -5.05 13.96
C ALA A 59 1.08 -4.19 14.15
N ASP A 60 2.22 -4.65 13.62
CA ASP A 60 3.47 -3.90 13.71
C ASP A 60 3.55 -2.81 12.63
N GLU A 61 3.28 -1.57 13.04
CA GLU A 61 3.36 -0.40 12.16
C GLU A 61 4.75 -0.20 11.55
N SER A 62 5.84 -0.58 12.23
CA SER A 62 7.19 -0.41 11.73
C SER A 62 7.47 -1.33 10.55
N VAL A 63 7.01 -2.59 10.64
CA VAL A 63 7.08 -3.58 9.55
C VAL A 63 6.23 -3.14 8.35
N LEU A 64 5.03 -2.61 8.61
CA LEU A 64 4.15 -2.09 7.57
C LEU A 64 4.73 -0.84 6.89
N GLN A 65 5.40 0.02 7.66
CA GLN A 65 6.10 1.20 7.16
C GLN A 65 7.27 0.81 6.25
N ASP A 66 8.05 -0.20 6.64
CA ASP A 66 9.12 -0.79 5.82
C ASP A 66 8.58 -1.35 4.50
N TYR A 67 7.44 -2.05 4.55
CA TYR A 67 6.77 -2.56 3.36
C TYR A 67 6.36 -1.45 2.38
N ILE A 68 5.80 -0.33 2.88
CA ILE A 68 5.43 0.83 2.07
C ILE A 68 6.69 1.46 1.44
N GLY A 69 7.79 1.53 2.20
CA GLY A 69 9.09 2.01 1.72
C GLY A 69 9.14 3.50 1.41
N HIS A 70 8.17 4.29 1.90
CA HIS A 70 8.11 5.73 1.76
C HIS A 70 7.69 6.37 3.09
N PRO A 71 8.52 7.24 3.70
CA PRO A 71 8.23 7.81 5.03
C PRO A 71 7.04 8.78 5.03
N GLU A 72 6.66 9.31 3.87
CA GLU A 72 5.51 10.22 3.72
C GLU A 72 4.16 9.49 3.77
N ILE A 73 4.14 8.19 3.42
CA ILE A 73 2.92 7.37 3.43
C ILE A 73 2.97 6.49 4.67
N LYS A 74 2.06 6.75 5.61
CA LYS A 74 1.91 5.95 6.83
C LYS A 74 0.96 4.77 6.60
N PRO A 75 1.11 3.66 7.35
CA PRO A 75 0.11 2.60 7.42
C PRO A 75 -1.27 3.15 7.81
N LEU A 76 -2.33 2.62 7.21
CA LEU A 76 -3.71 2.97 7.56
C LEU A 76 -4.16 2.12 8.75
N LEU A 77 -4.57 2.75 9.85
CA LEU A 77 -5.01 2.03 11.05
C LEU A 77 -6.53 1.78 11.02
N ALA A 78 -6.92 0.51 10.99
CA ALA A 78 -8.30 0.04 10.97
C ALA A 78 -8.67 -0.63 12.30
N ASN A 79 -9.21 0.16 13.22
CA ASN A 79 -9.67 -0.30 14.54
C ASN A 79 -11.12 -0.81 14.57
N ASN A 80 -11.83 -0.77 13.44
CA ASN A 80 -13.18 -1.32 13.32
C ASN A 80 -13.47 -1.83 11.89
N PRO A 81 -14.44 -2.74 11.72
CA PRO A 81 -14.82 -3.30 10.41
C PRO A 81 -15.25 -2.24 9.39
N GLU A 82 -15.89 -1.16 9.85
CA GLU A 82 -16.35 -0.07 9.01
C GLU A 82 -15.17 0.68 8.38
N MET A 83 -14.13 0.97 9.16
CA MET A 83 -12.89 1.60 8.68
C MET A 83 -12.16 0.67 7.72
N LEU A 84 -12.06 -0.63 8.01
CA LEU A 84 -11.46 -1.59 7.09
C LEU A 84 -12.17 -1.58 5.73
N THR A 85 -13.50 -1.64 5.74
CA THR A 85 -14.32 -1.58 4.53
C THR A 85 -14.09 -0.28 3.75
N ARG A 86 -13.97 0.86 4.45
CA ARG A 86 -13.69 2.17 3.83
C ARG A 86 -12.29 2.22 3.22
N TYR A 87 -11.27 1.70 3.89
CA TYR A 87 -9.91 1.68 3.36
C TYR A 87 -9.77 0.77 2.15
N ILE A 88 -10.42 -0.40 2.14
CA ILE A 88 -10.43 -1.27 0.97
C ILE A 88 -11.11 -0.57 -0.22
N LYS A 89 -12.25 0.10 0.02
CA LYS A 89 -12.95 0.90 -1.02
C LYS A 89 -12.06 2.04 -1.54
N TRP A 90 -11.39 2.75 -0.65
CA TRP A 90 -10.46 3.83 -1.01
C TRP A 90 -9.26 3.30 -1.81
N ALA A 91 -8.63 2.21 -1.37
CA ALA A 91 -7.50 1.59 -2.05
C ALA A 91 -7.88 1.09 -3.45
N SER A 92 -9.10 0.56 -3.60
CA SER A 92 -9.59 0.08 -4.90
C SER A 92 -9.94 1.20 -5.88
N THR A 93 -10.21 2.42 -5.41
CA THR A 93 -10.71 3.52 -6.24
C THR A 93 -9.69 4.62 -6.44
N VAL A 94 -9.18 5.19 -5.36
CA VAL A 94 -8.29 6.36 -5.37
C VAL A 94 -6.89 5.95 -5.79
N VAL A 95 -6.37 4.88 -5.21
CA VAL A 95 -5.00 4.43 -5.47
C VAL A 95 -4.91 3.85 -6.87
N LEU A 96 -5.91 3.07 -7.29
CA LEU A 96 -6.00 2.58 -8.67
C LEU A 96 -6.07 3.73 -9.68
N LYS A 97 -6.89 4.76 -9.43
CA LYS A 97 -6.98 5.94 -10.30
C LYS A 97 -5.66 6.71 -10.37
N ALA A 98 -4.98 6.84 -9.24
CA ALA A 98 -3.69 7.52 -9.18
C ALA A 98 -2.63 6.72 -9.96
N ALA A 99 -2.58 5.39 -9.79
CA ALA A 99 -1.65 4.51 -10.50
C ALA A 99 -1.95 4.36 -12.01
N SER A 100 -3.21 4.57 -12.43
CA SER A 100 -3.65 4.44 -13.83
C SER A 100 -3.73 5.77 -14.60
N SER A 101 -3.44 6.91 -13.96
CA SER A 101 -3.46 8.20 -14.63
C SER A 101 -2.22 8.39 -15.51
N PRO A 102 -2.35 8.83 -16.78
CA PRO A 102 -1.20 9.03 -17.66
C PRO A 102 -0.25 10.10 -17.09
N ALA A 103 1.06 9.82 -17.08
CA ALA A 103 2.13 10.69 -16.57
C ALA A 103 2.37 11.98 -17.41
N GLY A 104 1.34 12.52 -18.06
CA GLY A 104 1.46 13.60 -19.04
C GLY A 104 1.34 15.03 -18.50
N ARG A 105 1.18 15.25 -17.17
CA ARG A 105 0.94 16.62 -16.67
C ARG A 105 1.46 16.96 -15.27
N ALA A 106 2.52 16.29 -14.81
CA ALA A 106 3.29 16.75 -13.66
C ALA A 106 4.78 16.60 -13.97
N ALA A 107 5.31 17.55 -14.72
CA ALA A 107 6.75 17.73 -14.85
C ALA A 107 7.29 18.37 -13.56
N ALA A 108 8.42 17.84 -13.11
CA ALA A 108 9.40 18.44 -12.20
C ALA A 108 9.12 18.41 -10.68
N THR A 109 9.23 17.21 -10.09
CA THR A 109 10.10 16.98 -8.92
C THR A 109 10.69 15.57 -9.03
N SER A 110 12.00 15.46 -8.80
CA SER A 110 12.74 14.21 -8.92
C SER A 110 12.24 13.19 -7.89
N GLY A 111 11.73 12.06 -8.38
CA GLY A 111 11.17 10.97 -7.57
C GLY A 111 9.79 10.62 -8.10
N GLY A 112 9.64 9.45 -8.74
CA GLY A 112 8.42 9.00 -9.42
C GLY A 112 7.25 8.75 -8.47
N ASN A 113 6.76 9.81 -7.83
CA ASN A 113 5.71 9.74 -6.83
C ASN A 113 4.36 9.95 -7.51
N VAL A 114 3.46 8.99 -7.31
CA VAL A 114 2.06 9.15 -7.64
C VAL A 114 1.41 9.92 -6.48
N PRO A 115 0.79 11.09 -6.71
CA PRO A 115 0.12 11.83 -5.64
C PRO A 115 -1.10 11.05 -5.16
N ILE A 116 -0.97 10.33 -4.04
CA ILE A 116 -2.06 9.58 -3.41
C ILE A 116 -2.66 10.46 -2.33
N ALA A 117 -3.90 10.90 -2.51
CA ALA A 117 -4.66 11.57 -1.46
C ALA A 117 -5.06 10.54 -0.41
N VAL A 118 -4.37 10.51 0.73
CA VAL A 118 -4.74 9.71 1.90
C VAL A 118 -6.17 10.05 2.33
N PRO A 119 -6.97 9.07 2.79
CA PRO A 119 -8.33 9.36 3.22
C PRO A 119 -8.27 10.24 4.47
N SER A 120 -8.88 11.43 4.42
CA SER A 120 -9.03 12.32 5.57
C SER A 120 -9.99 11.68 6.59
N VAL A 121 -9.47 10.91 7.53
CA VAL A 121 -10.20 10.51 8.74
C VAL A 121 -10.12 11.66 9.74
N THR A 122 -10.85 12.73 9.48
CA THR A 122 -11.23 13.69 10.53
C THR A 122 -12.43 13.12 11.27
N GLU A 123 -12.28 13.00 12.59
CA GLU A 123 -13.27 12.72 13.63
C GLU A 123 -14.74 12.68 13.17
N ALA A 124 -15.32 11.49 13.18
CA ALA A 124 -16.76 11.34 13.34
C ALA A 124 -17.04 10.19 14.32
N SER A 125 -17.44 10.62 15.51
CA SER A 125 -18.19 9.87 16.51
C SER A 125 -17.38 8.92 17.40
N SER A 126 -17.15 9.40 18.62
CA SER A 126 -17.17 8.60 19.84
C SER A 126 -18.36 7.62 19.81
N ASP A 127 -18.12 6.35 19.50
CA ASP A 127 -18.96 5.28 20.07
C ASP A 127 -18.28 3.91 20.00
N SER A 128 -18.25 3.28 21.17
CA SER A 128 -17.91 1.88 21.47
C SER A 128 -16.57 1.33 20.95
N SER A 129 -15.57 1.52 21.78
CA SER A 129 -14.50 0.56 22.05
C SER A 129 -15.09 -0.84 22.32
N VAL A 130 -15.05 -1.75 21.33
CA VAL A 130 -15.09 -3.20 21.56
C VAL A 130 -14.26 -3.89 20.47
N TRP A 131 -12.99 -4.10 20.76
CA TRP A 131 -12.17 -5.25 20.33
C TRP A 131 -11.38 -5.69 21.55
#